data_AF-A0A662GYD0-F1
#
_entry.id   AF-A0A662GYD0-F1
#
_cell.length_a   1.000
_cell.length_b   1.000
_cell.length_c   1.000
_cell.angle_alpha   90.00
_cell.angle_beta   90.00
_cell.angle_gamma   90.00
#
_symmetry.space_group_name_H-M   'P 1'
#
loop_
_entity.id
_entity.type
_entity.pdbx_description
1 polymer ?
#
loop_
_entity_poly.entity_id
_entity_poly.type
_entity_poly.pdbx_seq_one_letter_code
_entity_poly.pdbx_strand_id
1 'polypeptide(L)' 'DYAIYITTAVEWDGSLSGARLKEAISWGKVKPSAKKVTIYGDATIILPLIYIPVRSLKGE' A
#
# COMPACT_ATOMS: atom_id res chain seq x y z
N ASP A 1 -7.56 9.53 -2.79
CA ASP A 1 -6.71 10.53 -2.09
C ASP A 1 -5.58 9.91 -1.26
N TYR A 2 -5.69 8.63 -0.90
CA TYR A 2 -4.65 7.85 -0.23
C TYR A 2 -4.48 6.50 -0.92
N ALA A 3 -3.30 5.89 -0.85
CA ALA A 3 -3.07 4.53 -1.31
C ALA A 3 -1.99 3.84 -0.48
N ILE A 4 -2.27 2.64 0.04
CA ILE A 4 -1.30 1.82 0.78
C ILE A 4 -1.27 0.45 0.12
N TYR A 5 -0.09 0.03 -0.34
CA TYR A 5 0.14 -1.34 -0.81
C TYR A 5 0.93 -2.11 0.23
N ILE A 6 0.52 -3.35 0.51
CA ILE A 6 1.27 -4.32 1.30
C ILE A 6 1.47 -5.53 0.39
N THR A 7 2.72 -5.85 0.06
CA THR A 7 3.03 -6.90 -0.91
C THR A 7 4.33 -7.61 -0.59
N THR A 8 4.41 -8.90 -0.90
CA THR A 8 5.64 -9.69 -0.91
C THR A 8 6.25 -9.77 -2.31
N ALA A 9 5.54 -9.31 -3.34
CA ALA A 9 5.97 -9.39 -4.73
C ALA A 9 7.01 -8.32 -5.07
N VAL A 10 7.81 -8.64 -6.08
CA VAL A 10 9.00 -7.89 -6.48
C VAL A 10 8.73 -7.10 -7.76
N GLU A 11 9.35 -5.93 -7.92
CA GLU A 11 9.04 -5.06 -9.06
C GLU A 11 9.61 -5.55 -10.40
N TRP A 12 10.77 -6.22 -10.38
CA TRP A 12 11.53 -6.54 -11.60
C TRP A 12 10.92 -7.66 -12.46
N ASP A 13 9.95 -8.40 -11.93
CA ASP A 13 9.24 -9.43 -12.70
C ASP A 13 8.15 -8.85 -13.61
N GLY A 14 7.87 -7.54 -13.51
CA GLY A 14 6.86 -6.85 -14.31
C GLY A 14 5.42 -7.26 -13.98
N SER A 15 5.19 -7.94 -12.86
CA SER A 15 3.87 -8.40 -12.45
C SER A 15 3.02 -7.25 -11.89
N LEU A 16 1.70 -7.37 -12.01
CA LEU A 16 0.78 -6.44 -11.36
C LEU A 16 0.91 -6.46 -9.83
N SER A 17 1.23 -7.61 -9.24
CA SER A 17 1.41 -7.77 -7.80
C SER A 17 2.67 -7.06 -7.27
N GLY A 18 3.71 -6.98 -8.10
CA GLY A 18 4.96 -6.27 -7.82
C GLY A 18 4.96 -4.80 -8.23
N ALA A 19 3.97 -4.38 -9.02
CA ALA A 19 3.85 -3.01 -9.52
C ALA A 19 3.79 -1.99 -8.37
N ARG A 20 4.76 -1.06 -8.36
CA ARG A 20 4.77 0.04 -7.40
C ARG A 20 3.63 1.00 -7.68
N LEU A 21 3.18 1.73 -6.64
CA LEU A 21 2.12 2.74 -6.77
C LEU A 21 2.42 3.85 -7.80
N LYS A 22 3.69 4.04 -8.22
CA LYS A 22 4.05 4.93 -9.34
C LYS A 22 3.42 4.50 -10.67
N GLU A 23 3.30 3.19 -10.89
CA GLU A 23 2.68 2.66 -12.10
C GLU A 23 1.16 2.87 -12.05
N ALA A 24 0.53 2.63 -10.90
CA ALA A 24 -0.88 2.97 -10.72
C ALA A 24 -1.20 4.46 -11.02
N ILE A 25 -0.24 5.36 -10.79
CA ILE A 25 -0.36 6.78 -11.16
C ILE A 25 -0.26 7.00 -12.67
N SER A 26 0.65 6.31 -13.37
CA SER A 26 0.76 6.45 -14.84
C SER A 26 -0.50 6.00 -15.56
N TRP A 27 -1.24 5.06 -14.98
CA TRP A 27 -2.55 4.61 -15.46
C TRP A 27 -3.73 5.47 -14.99
N GLY A 28 -3.49 6.53 -14.22
CA GLY A 28 -4.56 7.37 -13.66
C GLY A 28 -5.41 6.71 -12.57
N LYS A 29 -5.03 5.51 -12.09
CA LYS A 29 -5.74 4.77 -11.02
C LYS A 29 -5.53 5.41 -9.65
N VAL A 30 -4.40 6.10 -9.46
CA VAL A 30 -4.08 6.85 -8.24
C VAL A 30 -3.73 8.29 -8.62
N LYS A 31 -4.32 9.26 -7.92
CA LYS A 31 -4.00 10.68 -8.14
C LYS A 31 -2.51 10.95 -7.88
N PRO A 32 -1.81 11.75 -8.70
CA PRO A 32 -0.42 12.13 -8.45
C PRO A 32 -0.21 12.77 -7.06
N SER A 33 -1.18 13.55 -6.59
CA SER A 33 -1.16 14.23 -5.29
C SER A 33 -1.54 13.34 -4.10
N ALA A 34 -1.95 12.08 -4.32
CA ALA A 34 -2.33 11.19 -3.23
C ALA A 34 -1.14 10.90 -2.30
N LYS A 35 -1.38 10.88 -0.98
CA LYS A 35 -0.41 10.35 -0.01
C LYS A 35 -0.38 8.83 -0.17
N LYS A 36 0.82 8.27 -0.37
CA LYS A 36 0.97 6.91 -0.85
C LYS A 36 2.23 6.24 -0.33
N VAL A 37 2.16 4.94 -0.07
CA VAL A 37 3.30 4.13 0.36
C VAL A 37 3.12 2.67 -0.10
N THR A 38 4.20 2.04 -0.50
CA THR A 38 4.29 0.59 -0.73
C THR A 38 5.14 0.01 0.39
N ILE A 39 4.60 -0.98 1.11
CA ILE A 39 5.25 -1.67 2.22
C ILE A 39 5.53 -3.09 1.76
N TYR A 40 6.79 -3.50 1.82
CA TYR A 40 7.21 -4.85 1.47
C TYR A 40 7.14 -5.76 2.69
N GLY A 41 6.37 -6.85 2.59
CA GLY A 41 6.22 -7.86 3.64
C GLY A 41 4.85 -8.51 3.68
N ASP A 42 4.68 -9.45 4.61
CA ASP A 42 3.45 -10.24 4.76
C ASP A 42 2.33 -9.43 5.42
N ALA A 43 1.14 -9.47 4.81
CA ALA A 43 -0.03 -8.75 5.29
C ALA A 43 -0.49 -9.22 6.68
N THR A 44 -0.30 -10.49 7.03
CA THR A 44 -0.69 -11.04 8.34
C THR A 44 0.11 -10.43 9.48
N ILE A 45 1.34 -9.98 9.22
CA ILE A 45 2.22 -9.30 10.19
C ILE A 45 1.94 -7.79 10.17
N ILE A 46 1.88 -7.19 8.99
CA ILE A 46 1.84 -5.72 8.83
C ILE A 46 0.46 -5.16 9.16
N LEU A 47 -0.62 -5.81 8.74
CA LEU A 47 -1.97 -5.27 8.87
C LEU A 47 -2.38 -5.05 10.34
N PRO A 48 -2.13 -5.97 11.30
CA PRO A 48 -2.42 -5.71 12.71
C PRO A 48 -1.66 -4.51 13.29
N LEU A 49 -0.39 -4.32 12.90
CA LEU A 49 0.44 -3.20 13.36
C LEU A 49 -0.07 -1.84 12.87
N ILE A 50 -0.69 -1.80 11.69
CA ILE A 50 -1.34 -0.59 11.17
C ILE A 50 -2.71 -0.41 11.82
N TYR A 51 -3.49 -1.47 11.93
CA TYR A 51 -4.90 -1.40 12.31
C TYR A 51 -5.10 -1.05 13.80
N ILE A 52 -4.37 -1.68 14.71
CA ILE A 52 -4.52 -1.49 16.16
C ILE A 52 -4.40 -0.01 16.59
N PRO A 53 -3.31 0.72 16.25
CA PRO A 53 -3.17 2.12 16.64
C PRO A 53 -4.22 3.00 15.96
N VAL A 54 -4.54 2.76 14.69
CA VAL A 54 -5.58 3.51 13.97
C VAL A 54 -6.95 3.32 14.61
N ARG A 55 -7.28 2.09 15.04
CA ARG A 55 -8.51 1.79 15.77
C ARG A 55 -8.54 2.51 17.12
N SER A 56 -7.45 2.45 17.89
CA SER A 56 -7.36 3.13 19.20
C SER A 56 -7.56 4.65 19.08
N LEU A 57 -7.01 5.28 18.04
CA LEU A 57 -7.20 6.71 17.77
C LEU A 57 -8.66 7.08 17.44
N LYS A 58 -9.46 6.13 16.97
CA LYS A 58 -10.88 6.34 16.67
C LYS A 58 -11.79 6.20 17.89
N GLY A 59 -11.27 5.80 19.05
CA GLY A 59 -12.06 5.64 20.28
C GLY A 59 -12.96 4.39 20.31
N GLU A 60 -12.59 3.35 19.53
CA GLU A 60 -13.27 2.04 19.44
C GLU A 60 -12.42 0.88 20.00
#